data_AF-A0A3B5B7I5-F1
#
_entry.id   AF-A0A3B5B7I5-F1
#
_cell.length_a   1.000
_cell.length_b   1.000
_cell.length_c   1.000
_cell.angle_alpha   90.00
_cell.angle_beta   90.00
_cell.angle_gamma   90.00
#
_symmetry.space_group_name_H-M   'P 1'
#
loop_
_entity.id
_entity.type
_entity.pdbx_description
1 polymer ?
#
loop_
_entity_poly.entity_id
_entity_poly.type
_entity_poly.pdbx_seq_one_letter_code
_entity_poly.pdbx_strand_id
1 'polypeptide(L)'
;LEEYDGLQRKHETAAKECKRLEKERDEAMKKLDEFQQLNRENRSLKRKSMMLLSHLSPETITEINLDDEEEESEDLHAAVKICTSPECHTTISLQNKLDLALKEKSQAITDYEAVREQLRQTREELLKEKHDNTVLIAETVQQKKLLGRYNRSQFAVEEYEALQDTLNLERDLRTEAENFARTMVVQQKKLKRQSQILVQSSAPSEALQDALSQVATLTEDLETQRLEHQNQIKLMEDRLSSCEAQREIAALKRKLELLEEERKECSNKCSKAEVEVKDLRFTVEELQKKLQAATNPPPAPAPPPPPPPPPPPPPAQATSSNPLSLLSLIRKRRDISADIPLVNQESAETPGVDVRQQAVEEMMQRIKKGVQLRPVGQSRQRTRRQVMERLPSNSAIQELKGIM
;
A
#
# COMPACT_ATOMS: atom_id res chain seq x y z
N LEU A 1 29.03 -13.13 -5.72
CA LEU A 1 29.30 -14.52 -5.30
C LEU A 1 28.61 -14.83 -3.98
N GLU A 2 28.81 -14.02 -2.92
CA GLU A 2 28.17 -14.23 -1.61
C GLU A 2 26.63 -14.21 -1.61
N GLU A 3 26.01 -13.35 -2.42
CA GLU A 3 24.54 -13.30 -2.54
C GLU A 3 23.97 -14.55 -3.23
N TYR A 4 24.69 -15.11 -4.19
CA TYR A 4 24.30 -16.33 -4.90
C TYR A 4 24.37 -17.55 -3.97
N ASP A 5 25.45 -17.66 -3.18
CA ASP A 5 25.59 -18.70 -2.17
C ASP A 5 24.52 -18.59 -1.08
N GLY A 6 24.17 -17.36 -0.69
CA GLY A 6 23.07 -17.10 0.25
C GLY A 6 21.71 -17.53 -0.30
N LEU A 7 21.44 -17.28 -1.59
CA LEU A 7 20.23 -17.74 -2.26
C LEU A 7 20.17 -19.27 -2.37
N GLN A 8 21.30 -19.91 -2.69
CA GLN A 8 21.38 -21.35 -2.84
C GLN A 8 21.11 -22.08 -1.51
N ARG A 9 21.66 -21.59 -0.39
CA ARG A 9 21.36 -22.14 0.95
C ARG A 9 19.89 -21.98 1.35
N LYS A 10 19.26 -20.86 0.99
CA LYS A 10 17.83 -20.63 1.24
C LYS A 10 16.98 -21.59 0.40
N HIS A 11 17.31 -21.79 -0.87
CA HIS A 11 16.64 -22.73 -1.74
C HIS A 11 16.76 -24.18 -1.22
N GLU A 12 17.95 -24.59 -0.78
CA GLU A 12 18.16 -25.93 -0.19
C GLU A 12 17.37 -26.14 1.10
N THR A 13 17.30 -25.11 1.96
CA THR A 13 16.51 -25.16 3.20
C THR A 13 15.01 -25.26 2.88
N ALA A 14 14.52 -24.43 1.95
CA ALA A 14 13.12 -24.48 1.51
C ALA A 14 12.76 -25.84 0.86
N ALA A 15 13.66 -26.42 0.07
CA ALA A 15 13.47 -27.74 -0.52
C ALA A 15 13.40 -28.86 0.52
N LYS A 16 14.21 -28.79 1.58
CA LYS A 16 14.14 -29.73 2.71
C LYS A 16 12.82 -29.59 3.48
N GLU A 17 12.36 -28.36 3.68
CA GLU A 17 11.09 -28.09 4.36
C GLU A 17 9.88 -28.56 3.54
N CYS A 18 9.86 -28.34 2.23
CA CYS A 18 8.81 -28.88 1.35
C CYS A 18 8.73 -30.41 1.41
N LYS A 19 9.87 -31.10 1.36
CA LYS A 19 9.91 -32.57 1.49
C LYS A 19 9.39 -33.06 2.85
N ARG A 20 9.62 -32.30 3.92
CA ARG A 20 9.08 -32.63 5.25
C ARG A 20 7.56 -32.47 5.28
N LEU A 21 7.04 -31.36 4.75
CA LEU A 21 5.60 -31.11 4.67
C LEU A 21 4.87 -32.13 3.80
N GLU A 22 5.47 -32.58 2.70
CA GLU A 22 4.91 -33.67 1.88
C GLU A 22 4.76 -34.98 2.67
N LYS A 23 5.77 -35.35 3.46
CA LYS A 23 5.70 -36.54 4.33
C LYS A 23 4.62 -36.39 5.39
N GLU A 24 4.55 -35.24 6.05
CA GLU A 24 3.53 -34.96 7.08
C GLU A 24 2.13 -35.01 6.48
N ARG A 25 1.93 -34.49 5.26
CA ARG A 25 0.65 -34.61 4.53
C ARG A 25 0.29 -36.07 4.27
N ASP A 26 1.23 -36.86 3.77
CA ASP A 26 0.97 -38.26 3.40
C ASP A 26 0.65 -39.12 4.64
N GLU A 27 1.33 -38.86 5.76
CA GLU A 27 1.02 -39.49 7.05
C GLU A 27 -0.37 -39.07 7.57
N ALA A 28 -0.73 -37.79 7.46
CA ALA A 28 -2.05 -37.31 7.86
C ALA A 28 -3.17 -37.93 7.01
N MET A 29 -2.93 -38.10 5.71
CA MET A 29 -3.88 -38.75 4.80
C MET A 29 -4.09 -40.22 5.16
N LYS A 30 -3.02 -40.96 5.48
CA LYS A 30 -3.13 -42.35 5.97
C LYS A 30 -3.94 -42.44 7.26
N LYS A 31 -3.68 -41.57 8.25
CA LYS A 31 -4.44 -41.53 9.50
C LYS A 31 -5.92 -41.22 9.29
N LEU A 32 -6.23 -40.35 8.33
CA LEU A 32 -7.62 -40.04 7.97
C LEU A 32 -8.33 -41.26 7.38
N ASP A 33 -7.67 -42.02 6.50
CA ASP A 33 -8.21 -43.24 5.91
C ASP A 33 -8.44 -44.32 6.99
N GLU A 34 -7.48 -44.52 7.89
CA GLU A 34 -7.62 -45.42 9.04
C GLU A 34 -8.80 -45.02 9.94
N PHE A 35 -8.95 -43.73 10.24
CA PHE A 35 -10.08 -43.22 11.03
C PHE A 35 -11.42 -43.48 10.33
N GLN A 36 -11.50 -43.25 9.02
CA GLN A 36 -12.71 -43.53 8.26
C GLN A 36 -13.06 -45.01 8.27
N GLN A 37 -12.05 -45.89 8.19
CA GLN A 37 -12.25 -47.33 8.28
C GLN A 37 -12.76 -47.74 9.67
N LEU A 38 -12.12 -47.26 10.74
CA LEU A 38 -12.56 -47.50 12.12
C LEU A 38 -13.99 -46.99 12.38
N ASN A 39 -14.38 -45.88 11.77
CA ASN A 39 -15.73 -45.35 11.89
C ASN A 39 -16.77 -46.25 11.20
N ARG A 40 -16.43 -46.81 10.02
CA ARG A 40 -17.29 -47.81 9.34
C ARG A 40 -17.43 -49.08 10.17
N GLU A 41 -16.34 -49.55 10.76
CA GLU A 41 -16.32 -50.73 11.63
C GLU A 41 -17.14 -50.49 12.91
N ASN A 42 -16.97 -49.34 13.57
CA ASN A 42 -17.77 -48.96 14.74
C ASN A 42 -19.27 -48.88 14.41
N ARG A 43 -19.63 -48.31 13.25
CA ARG A 43 -21.03 -48.26 12.82
C ARG A 43 -21.60 -49.65 12.51
N SER A 44 -20.76 -50.57 12.03
CA SER A 44 -21.12 -51.98 11.85
C SER A 44 -21.30 -52.69 13.20
N LEU A 45 -20.34 -52.55 14.10
CA LEU A 45 -20.37 -53.10 15.46
C LEU A 45 -21.59 -52.59 16.24
N LYS A 46 -21.89 -51.29 16.18
CA LYS A 46 -23.07 -50.71 16.83
C LYS A 46 -24.37 -51.35 16.32
N ARG A 47 -24.49 -51.59 15.00
CA ARG A 47 -25.65 -52.28 14.43
C ARG A 47 -25.75 -53.73 14.88
N LYS A 48 -24.63 -54.46 14.90
CA LYS A 48 -24.57 -55.86 15.38
C LYS A 48 -24.89 -55.95 16.88
N SER A 49 -24.31 -55.07 17.69
CA SER A 49 -24.57 -54.98 19.14
C SER A 49 -26.04 -54.66 19.41
N MET A 50 -26.64 -53.72 18.67
CA MET A 50 -28.06 -53.40 18.80
C MET A 50 -28.97 -54.58 18.43
N MET A 51 -28.60 -55.36 17.41
CA MET A 51 -29.32 -56.60 17.05
C MET A 51 -29.20 -57.64 18.17
N LEU A 52 -28.01 -57.87 18.70
CA LEU A 52 -27.79 -58.82 19.79
C LEU A 52 -28.51 -58.39 21.08
N LEU A 53 -28.51 -57.10 21.39
CA LEU A 53 -29.23 -56.55 22.55
C LEU A 53 -30.75 -56.80 22.46
N SER A 54 -31.31 -56.82 21.25
CA SER A 54 -32.73 -57.13 21.04
C SER A 54 -33.11 -58.58 21.33
N HIS A 55 -32.12 -59.47 21.46
CA HIS A 55 -32.32 -60.89 21.81
C HIS A 55 -32.06 -61.18 23.30
N LEU A 56 -31.67 -60.18 24.09
CA LEU A 56 -31.48 -60.32 25.54
C LEU A 56 -32.78 -59.99 26.27
N SER A 57 -33.11 -60.75 27.32
CA SER A 57 -34.27 -60.45 28.15
C SER A 57 -33.97 -59.21 29.02
N PRO A 58 -35.00 -58.42 29.39
CA PRO A 58 -34.84 -57.27 30.30
C PRO A 58 -34.12 -57.66 31.60
N GLU A 59 -34.34 -58.88 32.11
CA GLU A 59 -33.69 -59.43 33.30
C GLU A 59 -32.17 -59.61 33.12
N THR A 60 -31.72 -60.12 31.96
CA THR A 60 -30.28 -60.26 31.65
C THR A 60 -29.62 -58.90 31.39
N ILE A 61 -30.36 -57.91 30.90
CA ILE A 61 -29.84 -56.53 30.70
C ILE A 61 -29.66 -55.83 32.05
N THR A 62 -30.53 -56.07 33.04
CA THR A 62 -30.40 -55.54 34.41
C THR A 62 -29.33 -56.23 35.25
N GLU A 63 -28.96 -57.48 34.93
CA GLU A 63 -27.85 -58.19 35.59
C GLU A 63 -26.46 -57.69 35.14
N ILE A 64 -26.38 -56.98 34.00
CA ILE A 64 -25.16 -56.30 33.54
C ILE A 64 -25.14 -54.90 34.16
N ASN A 65 -24.99 -54.85 35.48
CA ASN A 65 -24.75 -53.59 36.17
C ASN A 65 -23.29 -53.17 35.93
N LEU A 66 -23.08 -52.05 35.22
CA LEU A 66 -21.76 -51.42 35.08
C LEU A 66 -21.53 -50.33 36.13
N ASP A 67 -22.49 -50.15 37.04
CA ASP A 67 -22.30 -49.44 38.30
C ASP A 67 -21.70 -50.41 39.32
N ASP A 68 -20.46 -50.85 39.08
CA ASP A 68 -19.54 -51.10 40.20
C ASP A 68 -19.06 -49.71 40.66
N GLU A 69 -19.98 -48.94 41.26
CA GLU A 69 -19.57 -48.03 42.33
C GLU A 69 -18.99 -48.98 43.38
N GLU A 70 -17.67 -48.92 43.55
CA GLU A 70 -17.00 -49.53 44.68
C GLU A 70 -17.78 -49.10 45.93
N GLU A 71 -18.60 -50.01 46.47
CA GLU A 71 -18.94 -49.96 47.88
C GLU A 71 -17.59 -50.05 48.59
N GLU A 72 -17.04 -48.89 48.95
CA GLU A 72 -16.13 -48.78 50.06
C GLU A 72 -16.87 -49.40 51.24
N SER A 73 -16.63 -50.70 51.45
CA SER A 73 -16.94 -51.37 52.68
C SER A 73 -16.04 -50.72 53.74
N GLU A 74 -16.53 -49.64 54.33
CA GLU A 74 -16.03 -49.05 55.56
C GLU A 74 -16.27 -50.02 56.73
N ASP A 75 -15.79 -51.28 56.66
CA ASP A 75 -15.65 -52.14 57.84
C ASP A 75 -14.71 -53.36 57.66
N LEU A 76 -13.58 -53.22 56.94
CA LEU A 76 -12.57 -54.29 56.81
C LEU A 76 -11.34 -54.13 57.72
N HIS A 77 -11.38 -53.23 58.71
CA HIS A 77 -10.31 -53.13 59.71
C HIS A 77 -10.52 -53.96 60.99
N ALA A 78 -11.60 -54.72 61.12
CA ALA A 78 -11.92 -55.47 62.34
C ALA A 78 -11.68 -57.00 62.30
N ALA A 79 -11.04 -57.55 61.27
CA ALA A 79 -10.65 -58.97 61.28
C ALA A 79 -9.43 -59.29 60.41
N VAL A 80 -8.24 -58.86 60.83
CA VAL A 80 -7.00 -59.59 60.49
C VAL A 80 -7.03 -60.92 61.26
N LYS A 81 -7.87 -61.86 60.81
CA LYS A 81 -7.57 -63.28 61.00
C LYS A 81 -6.28 -63.50 60.22
N ILE A 82 -5.18 -63.65 60.94
CA ILE A 82 -3.89 -64.06 60.40
C ILE A 82 -4.10 -65.43 59.77
N CYS A 83 -4.45 -65.46 58.47
CA CYS A 83 -4.50 -66.66 57.68
C CYS A 83 -3.07 -66.97 57.25
N THR A 84 -2.45 -67.94 57.93
CA THR A 84 -1.08 -68.42 57.69
C THR A 84 -0.97 -69.39 56.50
N SER A 85 -2.02 -69.54 55.68
CA SER A 85 -1.94 -70.32 54.45
C SER A 85 -0.99 -69.63 53.46
N PRO A 86 -0.08 -70.38 52.78
CA PRO A 86 0.77 -69.84 51.73
C PRO A 86 -0.02 -69.10 50.63
N GLU A 87 -1.27 -69.50 50.38
CA GLU A 87 -2.17 -68.89 49.39
C GLU A 87 -2.61 -67.47 49.80
N CYS A 88 -2.82 -67.22 51.10
CA CYS A 88 -3.19 -65.90 51.61
C CYS A 88 -2.02 -64.90 51.47
N HIS A 89 -0.79 -65.34 51.78
CA HIS A 89 0.41 -64.53 51.58
C HIS A 89 0.63 -64.17 50.11
N THR A 90 0.35 -65.08 49.18
CA THR A 90 0.43 -64.77 47.74
C THR A 90 -0.62 -63.75 47.32
N THR A 91 -1.86 -63.85 47.80
CA THR A 91 -2.95 -62.91 47.46
C THR A 91 -2.64 -61.50 47.96
N ILE A 92 -2.20 -61.35 49.21
CA ILE A 92 -1.80 -60.04 49.78
C ILE A 92 -0.62 -59.44 49.01
N SER A 93 0.37 -60.26 48.63
CA SER A 93 1.51 -59.80 47.84
C SER A 93 1.10 -59.31 46.44
N LEU A 94 0.15 -60.00 45.80
CA LEU A 94 -0.39 -59.61 44.50
C LEU A 94 -1.24 -58.34 44.60
N GLN A 95 -2.05 -58.19 45.67
CA GLN A 95 -2.81 -56.96 45.94
C GLN A 95 -1.88 -55.74 46.10
N ASN A 96 -0.83 -55.84 46.92
CA ASN A 96 0.14 -54.75 47.07
C ASN A 96 0.83 -54.37 45.75
N LYS A 97 1.11 -55.35 44.88
CA LYS A 97 1.70 -55.10 43.55
C LYS A 97 0.69 -54.43 42.61
N LEU A 98 -0.59 -54.82 42.68
CA LEU A 98 -1.66 -54.18 41.93
C LEU A 98 -1.84 -52.73 42.36
N ASP A 99 -1.86 -52.45 43.66
CA ASP A 99 -1.99 -51.09 44.20
C ASP A 99 -0.80 -50.21 43.81
N LEU A 100 0.42 -50.76 43.83
CA LEU A 100 1.60 -50.04 43.36
C LEU A 100 1.51 -49.73 41.87
N ALA A 101 1.11 -50.71 41.05
CA ALA A 101 0.95 -50.53 39.61
C ALA A 101 -0.18 -49.52 39.28
N LEU A 102 -1.26 -49.49 40.06
CA LEU A 102 -2.32 -48.49 39.93
C LEU A 102 -1.82 -47.08 40.26
N LYS A 103 -1.03 -46.92 41.33
CA LYS A 103 -0.41 -45.63 41.68
C LYS A 103 0.57 -45.16 40.59
N GLU A 104 1.42 -46.05 40.09
CA GLU A 104 2.33 -45.74 38.98
C GLU A 104 1.57 -45.37 37.70
N LYS A 105 0.49 -46.09 37.38
CA LYS A 105 -0.38 -45.76 36.25
C LYS A 105 -1.03 -44.38 36.42
N SER A 106 -1.57 -44.07 37.60
CA SER A 106 -2.17 -42.76 37.88
C SER A 106 -1.14 -41.64 37.76
N GLN A 107 0.07 -41.83 38.30
CA GLN A 107 1.17 -40.86 38.15
C GLN A 107 1.57 -40.68 36.67
N ALA A 108 1.67 -41.77 35.91
CA ALA A 108 1.99 -41.71 34.49
C ALA A 108 0.91 -40.97 33.68
N ILE A 109 -0.37 -41.10 34.06
CA ILE A 109 -1.48 -40.35 33.44
C ILE A 109 -1.34 -38.86 33.73
N THR A 110 -1.09 -38.46 34.98
CA THR A 110 -0.92 -37.03 35.32
C THR A 110 0.27 -36.42 34.61
N ASP A 111 1.39 -37.15 34.50
CA ASP A 111 2.58 -36.69 33.79
C ASP A 111 2.32 -36.57 32.28
N TYR A 112 1.61 -37.55 31.70
CA TYR A 112 1.22 -37.51 30.29
C TYR A 112 0.31 -36.32 29.99
N GLU A 113 -0.68 -36.04 30.85
CA GLU A 113 -1.56 -34.88 30.70
C GLU A 113 -0.80 -33.56 30.81
N ALA A 114 0.14 -33.44 31.75
CA ALA A 114 0.99 -32.26 31.89
C ALA A 114 1.85 -32.02 30.65
N VAL A 115 2.52 -33.07 30.13
CA VAL A 115 3.35 -32.96 28.91
C VAL A 115 2.48 -32.63 27.68
N ARG A 116 1.29 -33.23 27.58
CA ARG A 116 0.35 -32.96 26.48
C ARG A 116 -0.11 -31.50 26.49
N GLU A 117 -0.38 -30.95 27.66
CA GLU A 117 -0.78 -29.55 27.81
C GLU A 117 0.38 -28.58 27.49
N GLN A 118 1.59 -28.87 27.97
CA GLN A 118 2.79 -28.12 27.59
C GLN A 118 3.01 -28.12 26.07
N LEU A 119 2.86 -29.29 25.42
CA LEU A 119 3.00 -29.41 23.97
C LEU A 119 1.93 -28.58 23.21
N ARG A 120 0.71 -28.49 23.75
CA ARG A 120 -0.35 -27.63 23.20
C ARG A 120 0.06 -26.16 23.28
N GLN A 121 0.51 -25.71 24.46
CA GLN A 121 0.93 -24.33 24.69
C GLN A 121 2.10 -23.92 23.78
N THR A 122 3.17 -24.73 23.72
CA THR A 122 4.32 -24.44 22.86
C THR A 122 3.94 -24.40 21.37
N ARG A 123 2.99 -25.24 20.93
CA ARG A 123 2.49 -25.17 19.55
C ARG A 123 1.74 -23.89 19.26
N GLU A 124 0.92 -23.41 20.19
CA GLU A 124 0.19 -22.15 20.04
C GLU A 124 1.14 -20.95 20.02
N GLU A 125 2.13 -20.92 20.90
CA GLU A 125 3.19 -19.91 20.90
C GLU A 125 3.99 -19.92 19.60
N LEU A 126 4.38 -21.10 19.10
CA LEU A 126 5.07 -21.22 17.83
C LEU A 126 4.25 -20.71 16.65
N LEU A 127 2.93 -20.94 16.64
CA LEU A 127 2.04 -20.43 15.61
C LEU A 127 1.91 -18.91 15.66
N LYS A 128 1.82 -18.33 16.87
CA LYS A 128 1.83 -16.87 17.07
C LYS A 128 3.15 -16.27 16.58
N GLU A 129 4.28 -16.81 16.99
CA GLU A 129 5.61 -16.35 16.57
C GLU A 129 5.78 -16.42 15.05
N LYS A 130 5.31 -17.50 14.40
CA LYS A 130 5.34 -17.61 12.93
C LYS A 130 4.50 -16.55 12.25
N HIS A 131 3.33 -16.23 12.82
CA HIS A 131 2.48 -15.16 12.32
C HIS A 131 3.16 -13.81 12.46
N ASP A 132 3.67 -13.50 13.65
CA ASP A 132 4.35 -12.24 13.95
C ASP A 132 5.60 -12.05 13.08
N ASN A 133 6.40 -13.11 12.90
CA ASN A 133 7.56 -13.09 12.00
C ASN A 133 7.15 -12.77 10.54
N THR A 134 6.03 -13.31 10.07
CA THR A 134 5.51 -13.02 8.73
C THR A 134 5.11 -11.55 8.59
N VAL A 135 4.47 -10.99 9.61
CA VAL A 135 4.10 -9.55 9.66
C VAL A 135 5.35 -8.68 9.68
N LEU A 136 6.34 -9.00 10.52
CA LEU A 136 7.61 -8.27 10.59
C LEU A 136 8.39 -8.30 9.28
N ILE A 137 8.42 -9.44 8.58
CA ILE A 137 9.02 -9.54 7.24
C ILE A 137 8.29 -8.63 6.26
N ALA A 138 6.95 -8.63 6.26
CA ALA A 138 6.15 -7.79 5.39
C ALA A 138 6.41 -6.30 5.65
N GLU A 139 6.47 -5.88 6.91
CA GLU A 139 6.80 -4.51 7.30
C GLU A 139 8.22 -4.13 6.91
N THR A 140 9.20 -5.01 7.12
CA THR A 140 10.59 -4.81 6.70
C THR A 140 10.69 -4.57 5.20
N VAL A 141 9.93 -5.32 4.39
CA VAL A 141 9.87 -5.12 2.94
C VAL A 141 9.22 -3.77 2.59
N GLN A 142 8.19 -3.34 3.31
CA GLN A 142 7.58 -2.03 3.11
C GLN A 142 8.54 -0.89 3.46
N GLN A 143 9.23 -0.98 4.59
CA GLN A 143 10.25 -0.01 5.01
C GLN A 143 11.40 0.08 4.00
N LYS A 144 11.90 -1.05 3.49
CA LYS A 144 12.91 -1.06 2.41
C LYS A 144 12.42 -0.37 1.13
N LYS A 145 11.15 -0.59 0.74
CA LYS A 145 10.55 0.12 -0.41
C LYS A 145 10.41 1.62 -0.17
N LEU A 146 10.13 2.04 1.07
CA LEU A 146 10.05 3.44 1.44
C LEU A 146 11.44 4.10 1.39
N LEU A 147 12.45 3.47 1.98
CA LEU A 147 13.85 3.91 1.90
C LEU A 147 14.31 4.01 0.44
N GLY A 148 13.95 3.06 -0.42
CA GLY A 148 14.25 3.13 -1.84
C GLY A 148 13.60 4.33 -2.56
N ARG A 149 12.43 4.82 -2.11
CA ARG A 149 11.84 6.07 -2.62
C ARG A 149 12.60 7.29 -2.12
N TYR A 150 12.92 7.30 -0.83
CA TYR A 150 13.67 8.38 -0.20
C TYR A 150 15.04 8.57 -0.86
N ASN A 151 15.80 7.49 -1.07
CA ASN A 151 17.11 7.57 -1.73
C ASN A 151 17.00 8.13 -3.16
N ARG A 152 15.95 7.78 -3.90
CA ARG A 152 15.72 8.37 -5.24
C ARG A 152 15.42 9.87 -5.17
N SER A 153 14.62 10.28 -4.19
CA SER A 153 14.37 11.70 -3.93
C SER A 153 15.65 12.45 -3.56
N GLN A 154 16.52 11.85 -2.75
CA GLN A 154 17.82 12.39 -2.41
C GLN A 154 18.70 12.66 -3.62
N PHE A 155 18.87 11.68 -4.52
CA PHE A 155 19.64 11.88 -5.74
C PHE A 155 19.06 13.02 -6.61
N ALA A 156 17.73 13.15 -6.67
CA ALA A 156 17.11 14.24 -7.41
C ALA A 156 17.39 15.63 -6.80
N VAL A 157 17.50 15.73 -5.46
CA VAL A 157 17.91 16.97 -4.79
C VAL A 157 19.36 17.31 -5.12
N GLU A 158 20.26 16.33 -5.02
CA GLU A 158 21.69 16.51 -5.32
C GLU A 158 21.92 16.93 -6.78
N GLU A 159 21.23 16.29 -7.74
CA GLU A 159 21.27 16.68 -9.15
C GLU A 159 20.77 18.12 -9.38
N TYR A 160 19.69 18.51 -8.69
CA TYR A 160 19.18 19.87 -8.78
C TYR A 160 20.17 20.91 -8.24
N GLU A 161 20.81 20.62 -7.11
CA GLU A 161 21.84 21.49 -6.53
C GLU A 161 23.01 21.69 -7.49
N ALA A 162 23.55 20.60 -8.05
CA ALA A 162 24.64 20.67 -9.02
C ALA A 162 24.27 21.47 -10.27
N LEU A 163 23.04 21.33 -10.77
CA LEU A 163 22.54 22.10 -11.90
C LEU A 163 22.38 23.59 -11.54
N GLN A 164 21.89 23.87 -10.33
CA GLN A 164 21.72 25.23 -9.82
C GLN A 164 23.07 25.95 -9.70
N ASP A 165 24.10 25.27 -9.22
CA ASP A 165 25.46 25.81 -9.13
C ASP A 165 26.04 26.11 -10.52
N THR A 166 25.84 25.19 -11.47
CA THR A 166 26.26 25.38 -12.87
C THR A 166 25.57 26.59 -13.50
N LEU A 167 24.27 26.75 -13.26
CA LEU A 167 23.49 27.89 -13.75
C LEU A 167 23.97 29.22 -13.15
N ASN A 168 24.31 29.24 -11.86
CA ASN A 168 24.82 30.43 -11.21
C ASN A 168 26.17 30.84 -11.81
N LEU A 169 27.10 29.89 -11.97
CA LEU A 169 28.38 30.14 -12.62
C LEU A 169 28.20 30.66 -14.06
N GLU A 170 27.29 30.09 -14.83
CA GLU A 170 27.01 30.54 -16.20
C GLU A 170 26.46 31.98 -16.25
N ARG A 171 25.61 32.36 -15.28
CA ARG A 171 25.10 33.74 -15.15
C ARG A 171 26.22 34.72 -14.82
N ASP A 172 27.12 34.35 -13.92
CA ASP A 172 28.25 35.20 -13.54
C ASP A 172 29.19 35.41 -14.73
N LEU A 173 29.53 34.34 -15.45
CA LEU A 173 30.35 34.41 -16.66
C LEU A 173 29.68 35.23 -17.78
N ARG A 174 28.35 35.11 -17.96
CA ARG A 174 27.62 35.99 -18.90
C ARG A 174 27.72 37.45 -18.50
N THR A 175 27.56 37.75 -17.23
CA THR A 175 27.64 39.11 -16.71
C THR A 175 29.02 39.71 -16.95
N GLU A 176 30.08 38.93 -16.69
CA GLU A 176 31.46 39.34 -16.97
C GLU A 176 31.70 39.56 -18.47
N ALA A 177 31.22 38.65 -19.32
CA ALA A 177 31.32 38.78 -20.77
C ALA A 177 30.58 40.03 -21.30
N GLU A 178 29.41 40.34 -20.76
CA GLU A 178 28.67 41.56 -21.11
C GLU A 178 29.44 42.82 -20.70
N ASN A 179 30.02 42.85 -19.50
CA ASN A 179 30.83 43.96 -19.01
C ASN A 179 32.08 44.17 -19.89
N PHE A 180 32.73 43.08 -20.28
CA PHE A 180 33.85 43.13 -21.20
C PHE A 180 33.44 43.67 -22.58
N ALA A 181 32.33 43.18 -23.15
CA ALA A 181 31.81 43.65 -24.42
C ALA A 181 31.47 45.15 -24.40
N ARG A 182 30.85 45.65 -23.32
CA ARG A 182 30.57 47.09 -23.12
C ARG A 182 31.86 47.91 -23.14
N THR A 183 32.87 47.46 -22.39
CA THR A 183 34.18 48.11 -22.34
C THR A 183 34.83 48.18 -23.73
N MET A 184 34.75 47.08 -24.49
CA MET A 184 35.29 47.01 -25.84
C MET A 184 34.57 47.93 -26.83
N VAL A 185 33.25 48.03 -26.76
CA VAL A 185 32.48 48.96 -27.61
C VAL A 185 32.86 50.41 -27.32
N VAL A 186 33.02 50.79 -26.05
CA VAL A 186 33.46 52.15 -25.67
C VAL A 186 34.85 52.44 -26.23
N GLN A 187 35.80 51.51 -26.07
CA GLN A 187 37.16 51.65 -26.61
C GLN A 187 37.15 51.75 -28.15
N GLN A 188 36.36 50.91 -28.83
CA GLN A 188 36.24 50.94 -30.29
C GLN A 188 35.65 52.27 -30.79
N LYS A 189 34.61 52.79 -30.11
CA LYS A 189 34.05 54.11 -30.43
C LYS A 189 35.09 55.22 -30.22
N LYS A 190 35.86 55.18 -29.13
CA LYS A 190 36.94 56.13 -28.86
C LYS A 190 38.01 56.11 -29.96
N LEU A 191 38.48 54.93 -30.34
CA LEU A 191 39.45 54.74 -31.42
C LEU A 191 38.90 55.21 -32.78
N LYS A 192 37.66 54.85 -33.13
CA LYS A 192 37.01 55.29 -34.37
C LYS A 192 36.93 56.81 -34.45
N ARG A 193 36.54 57.47 -33.36
CA ARG A 193 36.48 58.93 -33.27
C ARG A 193 37.87 59.57 -33.46
N GLN A 194 38.89 59.03 -32.79
CA GLN A 194 40.27 59.48 -32.97
C GLN A 194 40.75 59.30 -34.42
N SER A 195 40.48 58.15 -35.05
CA SER A 195 40.85 57.92 -36.45
C SER A 195 40.10 58.83 -37.43
N GLN A 196 38.82 59.12 -37.16
CA GLN A 196 38.00 60.00 -38.00
C GLN A 196 38.54 61.44 -37.99
N ILE A 197 39.00 61.93 -36.83
CA ILE A 197 39.62 63.26 -36.69
C ILE A 197 40.90 63.34 -37.54
N LEU A 198 41.70 62.26 -37.59
CA LEU A 198 42.93 62.23 -38.39
C LEU A 198 42.63 62.26 -39.90
N VAL A 199 41.58 61.54 -40.34
CA VAL A 199 41.19 61.40 -41.76
C VAL A 199 40.44 62.62 -42.30
N GLN A 200 39.73 63.38 -41.47
CA GLN A 200 39.00 64.61 -41.86
C GLN A 200 39.87 65.88 -41.83
N SER A 201 41.20 65.76 -41.90
CA SER A 201 42.13 66.89 -41.90
C SER A 201 42.15 67.63 -43.26
N SER A 202 41.07 68.33 -43.57
CA SER A 202 41.02 69.49 -44.48
C SER A 202 40.38 70.63 -43.69
N ALA A 203 41.10 71.75 -43.51
CA ALA A 203 40.83 72.79 -42.51
C ALA A 203 39.32 73.12 -42.36
N PRO A 204 38.68 72.71 -41.25
CA PRO A 204 37.31 73.07 -40.94
C PRO A 204 37.25 74.54 -40.48
N SER A 205 36.14 75.23 -40.74
CA SER A 205 35.95 76.57 -40.16
C SER A 205 35.86 76.47 -38.64
N GLU A 206 36.37 77.49 -37.93
CA GLU A 206 36.43 77.54 -36.45
C GLU A 206 35.06 77.27 -35.80
N ALA A 207 33.97 77.78 -36.40
CA ALA A 207 32.61 77.53 -35.96
C ALA A 207 32.17 76.06 -36.05
N LEU A 208 32.66 75.30 -37.04
CA LEU A 208 32.39 73.87 -37.16
C LEU A 208 33.16 73.08 -36.10
N GLN A 209 34.39 73.50 -35.79
CA GLN A 209 35.20 72.88 -34.75
C GLN A 209 34.59 73.08 -33.36
N ASP A 210 34.10 74.29 -33.07
CA ASP A 210 33.36 74.60 -31.84
C ASP A 210 32.04 73.82 -31.73
N ALA A 211 31.27 73.73 -32.82
CA ALA A 211 30.05 72.94 -32.84
C ALA A 211 30.31 71.46 -32.57
N LEU A 212 31.38 70.89 -33.16
CA LEU A 212 31.77 69.50 -32.91
C LEU A 212 32.27 69.28 -31.47
N SER A 213 32.93 70.28 -30.88
CA SER A 213 33.34 70.26 -29.47
C SER A 213 32.12 70.27 -28.53
N GLN A 214 31.13 71.13 -28.80
CA GLN A 214 29.89 71.19 -28.02
C GLN A 214 29.04 69.93 -28.16
N VAL A 215 28.95 69.35 -29.36
CA VAL A 215 28.27 68.05 -29.54
C VAL A 215 28.99 66.95 -28.76
N ALA A 216 30.31 66.99 -28.68
CA ALA A 216 31.08 66.02 -27.91
C ALA A 216 30.80 66.10 -26.41
N THR A 217 30.84 67.31 -25.84
CA THR A 217 30.56 67.52 -24.42
C THR A 217 29.12 67.17 -24.09
N LEU A 218 28.15 67.60 -24.91
CA LEU A 218 26.74 67.24 -24.72
C LEU A 218 26.49 65.73 -24.84
N THR A 219 27.22 65.02 -25.71
CA THR A 219 27.10 63.57 -25.82
C THR A 219 27.65 62.86 -24.58
N GLU A 220 28.78 63.34 -24.05
CA GLU A 220 29.39 62.84 -22.82
C GLU A 220 28.48 63.08 -21.60
N ASP A 221 27.91 64.28 -21.48
CA ASP A 221 26.95 64.65 -20.43
C ASP A 221 25.67 63.81 -20.51
N LEU A 222 25.16 63.54 -21.72
CA LEU A 222 23.99 62.69 -21.92
C LEU A 222 24.26 61.23 -21.56
N GLU A 223 25.41 60.68 -21.96
CA GLU A 223 25.79 59.30 -21.62
C GLU A 223 26.04 59.12 -20.12
N THR A 224 26.66 60.10 -19.45
CA THR A 224 26.84 60.09 -17.99
C THR A 224 25.51 60.17 -17.25
N GLN A 225 24.61 61.09 -17.62
CA GLN A 225 23.26 61.15 -17.03
C GLN A 225 22.46 59.87 -17.27
N ARG A 226 22.57 59.26 -18.46
CA ARG A 226 21.92 57.97 -18.75
C ARG A 226 22.42 56.86 -17.83
N LEU A 227 23.73 56.77 -17.64
CA LEU A 227 24.34 55.76 -16.77
C LEU A 227 23.94 55.98 -15.31
N GLU A 228 23.93 57.23 -14.85
CA GLU A 228 23.60 57.59 -13.48
C GLU A 228 22.13 57.30 -13.14
N HIS A 229 21.21 57.63 -14.03
CA HIS A 229 19.80 57.22 -13.91
C HIS A 229 19.64 55.70 -13.94
N GLN A 230 20.36 54.98 -14.81
CA GLN A 230 20.31 53.53 -14.85
C GLN A 230 20.79 52.89 -13.55
N ASN A 231 21.83 53.44 -12.93
CA ASN A 231 22.32 53.00 -11.62
C ASN A 231 21.33 53.32 -10.49
N GLN A 232 20.70 54.51 -10.52
CA GLN A 232 19.65 54.86 -9.54
C GLN A 232 18.44 53.93 -9.63
N ILE A 233 17.98 53.58 -10.84
CA ILE A 233 16.88 52.64 -11.04
C ILE A 233 17.25 51.28 -10.44
N LYS A 234 18.43 50.74 -10.78
CA LYS A 234 18.91 49.48 -10.19
C LYS A 234 18.96 49.51 -8.67
N LEU A 235 19.52 50.57 -8.09
CA LEU A 235 19.59 50.71 -6.63
C LEU A 235 18.20 50.71 -5.98
N MET A 236 17.23 51.38 -6.60
CA MET A 236 15.85 51.42 -6.10
C MET A 236 15.15 50.06 -6.26
N GLU A 237 15.37 49.36 -7.38
CA GLU A 237 14.90 47.99 -7.60
C GLU A 237 15.49 47.02 -6.56
N ASP A 238 16.79 47.09 -6.30
CA ASP A 238 17.48 46.27 -5.30
C ASP A 238 16.98 46.55 -3.88
N ARG A 239 16.75 47.82 -3.54
CA ARG A 239 16.15 48.20 -2.25
C ARG A 239 14.73 47.69 -2.10
N LEU A 240 13.91 47.74 -3.15
CA LEU A 240 12.55 47.19 -3.14
C LEU A 240 12.58 45.66 -3.04
N SER A 241 13.49 45.00 -3.76
CA SER A 241 13.64 43.54 -3.74
C SER A 241 14.21 43.01 -2.41
N SER A 242 15.13 43.75 -1.79
CA SER A 242 15.75 43.38 -0.51
C SER A 242 14.94 43.79 0.72
N CYS A 243 13.90 44.62 0.53
CA CYS A 243 13.06 45.13 1.60
C CYS A 243 12.49 44.00 2.46
N GLU A 244 12.63 44.14 3.78
CA GLU A 244 12.14 43.16 4.76
C GLU A 244 10.64 42.93 4.62
N ALA A 245 9.87 43.97 4.31
CA ALA A 245 8.44 43.84 4.04
C ALA A 245 8.13 42.86 2.90
N GLN A 246 8.94 42.82 1.83
CA GLN A 246 8.75 41.89 0.71
C GLN A 246 8.98 40.44 1.16
N ARG A 247 10.01 40.20 1.99
CA ARG A 247 10.29 38.89 2.60
C ARG A 247 9.21 38.48 3.59
N GLU A 248 8.75 39.40 4.42
CA GLU A 248 7.66 39.18 5.38
C GLU A 248 6.35 38.86 4.67
N ILE A 249 5.99 39.59 3.60
CA ILE A 249 4.82 39.28 2.78
C ILE A 249 4.92 37.87 2.19
N ALA A 250 6.09 37.49 1.67
CA ALA A 250 6.29 36.14 1.14
C ALA A 250 6.19 35.06 2.25
N ALA A 251 6.71 35.33 3.44
CA ALA A 251 6.62 34.44 4.59
C ALA A 251 5.18 34.28 5.10
N LEU A 252 4.46 35.41 5.22
CA LEU A 252 3.05 35.43 5.61
C LEU A 252 2.16 34.70 4.61
N LYS A 253 2.41 34.86 3.30
CA LYS A 253 1.70 34.11 2.25
C LYS A 253 1.88 32.60 2.41
N ARG A 254 3.11 32.12 2.60
CA ARG A 254 3.36 30.69 2.86
C ARG A 254 2.68 30.20 4.14
N LYS A 255 2.76 31.00 5.22
CA LYS A 255 2.09 30.65 6.48
C LYS A 255 0.57 30.55 6.32
N LEU A 256 -0.03 31.43 5.53
CA LEU A 256 -1.46 31.41 5.23
C LEU A 256 -1.84 30.15 4.44
N GLU A 257 -1.03 29.77 3.43
CA GLU A 257 -1.24 28.56 2.63
C GLU A 257 -1.21 27.29 3.49
N LEU A 258 -0.21 27.14 4.37
CA LEU A 258 -0.12 26.02 5.31
C LEU A 258 -1.34 25.96 6.25
N LEU A 259 -1.76 27.10 6.81
CA LEU A 259 -2.95 27.15 7.66
C LEU A 259 -4.24 26.79 6.90
N GLU A 260 -4.34 27.14 5.62
CA GLU A 260 -5.47 26.72 4.78
C GLU A 260 -5.48 25.22 4.51
N GLU A 261 -4.33 24.59 4.35
CA GLU A 261 -4.19 23.15 4.21
C GLU A 261 -4.56 22.42 5.51
N GLU A 262 -4.03 22.86 6.66
CA GLU A 262 -4.40 22.34 7.97
C GLU A 262 -5.91 22.48 8.24
N ARG A 263 -6.50 23.62 7.89
CA ARG A 263 -7.96 23.85 7.99
C ARG A 263 -8.73 22.87 7.11
N LYS A 264 -8.28 22.63 5.87
CA LYS A 264 -8.92 21.65 4.95
C LYS A 264 -8.79 20.24 5.50
N GLU A 265 -7.64 19.86 6.05
CA GLU A 265 -7.42 18.54 6.64
C GLU A 265 -8.28 18.33 7.88
N CYS A 266 -8.34 19.31 8.79
CA CYS A 266 -9.20 19.28 9.96
C CYS A 266 -10.68 19.20 9.57
N SER A 267 -11.10 19.99 8.58
CA SER A 267 -12.46 19.93 8.03
C SER A 267 -12.79 18.56 7.45
N ASN A 268 -11.86 17.93 6.71
CA ASN A 268 -12.03 16.57 6.19
C ASN A 268 -12.12 15.52 7.31
N LYS A 269 -11.30 15.65 8.36
CA LYS A 269 -11.33 14.78 9.54
C LYS A 269 -12.68 14.90 10.27
N CYS A 270 -13.16 16.12 10.50
CA CYS A 270 -14.50 16.35 11.07
C CYS A 270 -15.60 15.75 10.20
N SER A 271 -15.57 15.97 8.88
CA SER A 271 -16.59 15.41 7.98
C SER A 271 -16.60 13.87 7.99
N LYS A 272 -15.43 13.22 8.03
CA LYS A 272 -15.34 11.75 8.17
C LYS A 272 -15.91 11.27 9.50
N ALA A 273 -15.51 11.90 10.60
CA ALA A 273 -16.02 11.56 11.92
C ALA A 273 -17.54 11.78 12.02
N GLU A 274 -18.08 12.83 11.39
CA GLU A 274 -19.53 13.06 11.33
C GLU A 274 -20.27 11.95 10.57
N VAL A 275 -19.68 11.41 9.50
CA VAL A 275 -20.24 10.26 8.77
C VAL A 275 -20.19 9.01 9.64
N GLU A 276 -19.06 8.71 10.26
CA GLU A 276 -18.91 7.55 11.15
C GLU A 276 -19.89 7.60 12.33
N VAL A 277 -20.10 8.78 12.93
CA VAL A 277 -21.09 8.97 14.00
C VAL A 277 -22.52 8.73 13.50
N LYS A 278 -22.85 9.15 12.27
CA LYS A 278 -24.17 8.88 11.67
C LYS A 278 -24.36 7.37 11.42
N ASP A 279 -23.36 6.70 10.89
CA ASP A 279 -23.39 5.25 10.64
C ASP A 279 -23.53 4.47 11.95
N LEU A 280 -22.73 4.82 12.97
CA LEU A 280 -22.83 4.20 14.29
C LEU A 280 -24.20 4.44 14.93
N ARG A 281 -24.76 5.66 14.85
CA ARG A 281 -26.13 5.94 15.32
C ARG A 281 -27.15 5.03 14.65
N PHE A 282 -27.07 4.85 13.33
CA PHE A 282 -27.95 3.94 12.60
C PHE A 282 -27.81 2.48 13.09
N THR A 283 -26.58 2.00 13.29
CA THR A 283 -26.37 0.63 13.81
C THR A 283 -26.91 0.45 15.24
N VAL A 284 -26.78 1.47 16.09
CA VAL A 284 -27.33 1.45 17.46
C VAL A 284 -28.85 1.41 17.42
N GLU A 285 -29.49 2.21 16.57
CA GLU A 285 -30.95 2.18 16.37
C GLU A 285 -31.42 0.80 15.87
N GLU A 286 -30.70 0.18 14.92
CA GLU A 286 -31.03 -1.16 14.42
C GLU A 286 -30.89 -2.23 15.51
N LEU A 287 -29.81 -2.19 16.29
CA LEU A 287 -29.59 -3.10 17.40
C LEU A 287 -30.63 -2.91 18.51
N GLN A 288 -31.01 -1.67 18.84
CA GLN A 288 -32.10 -1.40 19.78
C GLN A 288 -33.42 -1.99 19.30
N LYS A 289 -33.73 -1.88 18.00
CA LYS A 289 -34.94 -2.48 17.41
C LYS A 289 -34.91 -4.00 17.47
N LYS A 290 -33.76 -4.63 17.19
CA LYS A 290 -33.58 -6.10 17.33
C LYS A 290 -33.70 -6.55 18.78
N LEU A 291 -33.13 -5.81 19.71
CA LEU A 291 -33.21 -6.09 21.14
C LEU A 291 -34.67 -5.98 21.62
N GLN A 292 -35.39 -4.91 21.28
CA GLN A 292 -36.82 -4.77 21.60
C GLN A 292 -37.66 -5.92 21.04
N ALA A 293 -37.38 -6.38 19.80
CA ALA A 293 -38.07 -7.52 19.21
C ALA A 293 -37.77 -8.85 19.94
N ALA A 294 -36.57 -9.01 20.48
CA ALA A 294 -36.20 -10.17 21.30
C ALA A 294 -36.80 -10.10 22.72
N THR A 295 -36.90 -8.90 23.30
CA THR A 295 -37.49 -8.69 24.65
C THR A 295 -39.02 -8.77 24.64
N ASN A 296 -39.67 -8.34 23.56
CA ASN A 296 -41.12 -8.44 23.34
C ASN A 296 -41.43 -9.28 22.10
N PRO A 297 -41.31 -10.61 22.16
CA PRO A 297 -41.72 -11.46 21.06
C PRO A 297 -43.21 -11.25 20.77
N PRO A 298 -43.64 -11.13 19.50
CA PRO A 298 -45.05 -11.05 19.17
C PRO A 298 -45.80 -12.28 19.72
N PRO A 299 -47.04 -12.12 20.22
CA PRO A 299 -47.80 -13.23 20.78
C PRO A 299 -47.90 -14.36 19.76
N ALA A 300 -47.60 -15.59 20.21
CA ALA A 300 -47.63 -16.77 19.36
C ALA A 300 -48.99 -16.87 18.65
N PRO A 301 -49.02 -17.06 17.31
CA PRO A 301 -50.28 -17.32 16.62
C PRO A 301 -50.93 -18.54 17.25
N ALA A 302 -52.22 -18.42 17.58
CA ALA A 302 -53.00 -19.49 18.19
C ALA A 302 -52.86 -20.77 17.35
N PRO A 303 -52.77 -21.95 18.00
CA PRO A 303 -52.64 -23.22 17.28
C PRO A 303 -53.81 -23.37 16.29
N PRO A 304 -53.53 -23.78 15.03
CA PRO A 304 -54.59 -23.97 14.06
C PRO A 304 -55.58 -25.03 14.59
N PRO A 305 -56.89 -24.85 14.36
CA PRO A 305 -57.88 -25.82 14.77
C PRO A 305 -57.60 -27.19 14.13
N PRO A 306 -57.94 -28.30 14.82
CA PRO A 306 -57.70 -29.65 14.31
C PRO A 306 -58.39 -29.84 12.95
N PRO A 307 -57.73 -30.53 12.00
CA PRO A 307 -58.29 -30.73 10.67
C PRO A 307 -59.58 -31.55 10.75
N PRO A 308 -60.62 -31.21 9.97
CA PRO A 308 -61.81 -32.02 9.86
C PRO A 308 -61.50 -33.42 9.27
N PRO A 309 -62.28 -34.45 9.61
CA PRO A 309 -62.07 -35.80 9.11
C PRO A 309 -62.16 -35.87 7.58
N PRO A 310 -61.39 -36.76 6.93
CA PRO A 310 -61.29 -36.81 5.48
C PRO A 310 -62.61 -37.30 4.86
N PRO A 311 -63.10 -36.65 3.78
CA PRO A 311 -64.18 -37.21 2.97
C PRO A 311 -63.68 -38.38 2.12
N PRO A 312 -64.58 -39.33 1.76
CA PRO A 312 -64.25 -40.49 0.95
C PRO A 312 -63.87 -40.11 -0.49
N PRO A 313 -63.07 -40.93 -1.19
CA PRO A 313 -62.52 -40.59 -2.50
C PRO A 313 -63.55 -40.84 -3.62
N PRO A 314 -63.68 -39.92 -4.60
CA PRO A 314 -64.26 -40.23 -5.91
C PRO A 314 -63.16 -40.42 -6.99
N PRO A 315 -63.51 -41.07 -8.11
CA PRO A 315 -62.57 -41.78 -8.97
C PRO A 315 -61.82 -40.88 -9.96
N ALA A 316 -60.65 -41.40 -10.37
CA ALA A 316 -59.77 -40.83 -11.37
C ALA A 316 -60.44 -40.71 -12.75
N GLN A 317 -60.25 -39.58 -13.43
CA GLN A 317 -60.06 -39.53 -14.87
C GLN A 317 -59.06 -38.43 -15.26
N ALA A 318 -58.30 -38.76 -16.30
CA ALA A 318 -57.18 -38.02 -16.86
C ALA A 318 -57.59 -36.73 -17.55
N THR A 319 -56.69 -35.73 -17.56
CA THR A 319 -56.30 -34.99 -18.77
C THR A 319 -55.07 -34.12 -18.52
N SER A 320 -54.07 -34.33 -19.37
CA SER A 320 -53.13 -33.37 -19.97
C SER A 320 -53.04 -31.95 -19.40
N SER A 321 -51.83 -31.54 -19.01
CA SER A 321 -51.03 -30.60 -19.81
C SER A 321 -49.80 -30.13 -19.03
N ASN A 322 -48.61 -30.41 -19.57
CA ASN A 322 -47.43 -29.57 -19.32
C ASN A 322 -47.71 -28.15 -19.85
N PRO A 323 -47.01 -27.13 -19.31
CA PRO A 323 -46.12 -26.42 -20.22
C PRO A 323 -44.72 -26.20 -19.68
N LEU A 324 -43.80 -26.34 -20.62
CA LEU A 324 -42.37 -26.09 -20.58
C LEU A 324 -42.02 -24.59 -20.43
N SER A 325 -40.79 -24.37 -19.96
CA SER A 325 -39.78 -23.46 -20.56
C SER A 325 -40.09 -21.97 -20.67
N LEU A 326 -39.23 -21.16 -20.04
CA LEU A 326 -38.65 -20.02 -20.74
C LEU A 326 -37.13 -19.97 -20.55
N LEU A 327 -36.47 -20.31 -21.65
CA LEU A 327 -35.07 -20.15 -21.99
C LEU A 327 -34.63 -18.67 -21.95
N SER A 328 -33.43 -18.48 -21.39
CA SER A 328 -32.30 -17.66 -21.86
C SER A 328 -32.52 -16.49 -22.85
N LEU A 329 -31.91 -15.34 -22.58
CA LEU A 329 -31.43 -14.40 -23.61
C LEU A 329 -30.09 -13.71 -23.24
N ILE A 330 -29.06 -14.00 -24.05
CA ILE A 330 -28.14 -13.07 -24.73
C ILE A 330 -27.21 -12.18 -23.85
N ARG A 331 -25.88 -12.39 -23.77
CA ARG A 331 -24.77 -12.34 -24.79
C ARG A 331 -24.44 -10.93 -25.30
N LYS A 332 -23.31 -10.35 -24.86
CA LYS A 332 -22.20 -9.90 -25.74
C LYS A 332 -20.99 -9.31 -24.98
N ARG A 333 -19.83 -9.92 -25.23
CA ARG A 333 -18.47 -9.41 -25.00
C ARG A 333 -18.11 -8.34 -26.04
N ARG A 334 -17.18 -7.44 -25.70
CA ARG A 334 -16.23 -6.81 -26.63
C ARG A 334 -14.89 -6.60 -25.94
N ASP A 335 -13.88 -7.33 -26.43
CA ASP A 335 -12.46 -7.04 -26.32
C ASP A 335 -12.07 -6.05 -27.43
N ILE A 336 -11.20 -5.09 -27.13
CA ILE A 336 -10.52 -4.25 -28.14
C ILE A 336 -9.03 -4.27 -27.81
N SER A 337 -8.32 -5.14 -28.51
CA SER A 337 -6.88 -5.06 -28.76
C SER A 337 -6.62 -3.99 -29.82
N ALA A 338 -5.58 -3.19 -29.65
CA ALA A 338 -5.00 -2.37 -30.71
C ALA A 338 -3.49 -2.49 -30.64
N ASP A 339 -2.95 -3.26 -31.57
CA ASP A 339 -1.53 -3.33 -31.92
C ASP A 339 -1.04 -1.96 -32.41
N ILE A 340 0.16 -1.57 -31.97
CA ILE A 340 0.91 -0.44 -32.50
C ILE A 340 2.04 -1.02 -33.36
N PRO A 341 2.10 -0.73 -34.68
CA PRO A 341 3.22 -1.12 -35.51
C PRO A 341 4.45 -0.26 -35.22
N LEU A 342 5.54 -0.95 -34.90
CA LEU A 342 6.90 -0.45 -34.81
C LEU A 342 7.39 -0.09 -36.22
N VAL A 343 7.67 1.18 -36.50
CA VAL A 343 8.41 1.60 -37.70
C VAL A 343 9.87 1.79 -37.30
N ASN A 344 10.69 0.79 -37.66
CA ASN A 344 12.12 0.93 -37.82
C ASN A 344 12.40 1.74 -39.09
N GLN A 345 13.23 2.78 -38.99
CA GLN A 345 13.97 3.28 -40.14
C GLN A 345 15.33 3.79 -39.68
N GLU A 346 16.31 2.91 -39.83
CA GLU A 346 17.73 3.20 -39.83
C GLU A 346 18.14 3.31 -41.29
N SER A 347 18.69 4.45 -41.72
CA SER A 347 19.46 4.52 -42.96
C SER A 347 20.32 5.80 -43.05
N ALA A 348 21.64 5.55 -42.99
CA ALA A 348 22.74 6.11 -43.79
C ALA A 348 23.06 7.64 -43.81
N GLU A 349 24.33 7.94 -43.49
CA GLU A 349 25.08 9.18 -43.80
C GLU A 349 25.19 9.44 -45.32
N THR A 350 25.09 10.67 -45.84
CA THR A 350 26.14 11.72 -46.05
C THR A 350 25.52 12.82 -46.97
N PRO A 351 26.12 14.00 -47.27
CA PRO A 351 27.15 14.80 -46.61
C PRO A 351 26.59 16.13 -46.04
N GLY A 352 27.27 16.66 -45.01
CA GLY A 352 26.93 17.89 -44.33
C GLY A 352 27.28 19.15 -45.14
N VAL A 353 26.32 20.09 -45.18
CA VAL A 353 26.46 21.55 -44.95
C VAL A 353 25.07 22.22 -45.11
N ASP A 354 24.11 21.62 -45.82
CA ASP A 354 22.87 22.33 -46.19
C ASP A 354 21.69 22.18 -45.20
N VAL A 355 21.62 21.09 -44.42
CA VAL A 355 20.46 20.80 -43.55
C VAL A 355 20.33 21.82 -42.40
N ARG A 356 21.46 22.28 -41.84
CA ARG A 356 21.46 23.24 -40.72
C ARG A 356 21.05 24.64 -41.19
N GLN A 357 21.48 25.02 -42.39
CA GLN A 357 21.17 26.33 -42.96
C GLN A 357 19.72 26.37 -43.45
N GLN A 358 19.25 25.29 -44.08
CA GLN A 358 17.85 25.10 -44.44
C GLN A 358 16.93 25.08 -43.22
N ALA A 359 17.33 24.45 -42.10
CA ALA A 359 16.57 24.48 -40.86
C ALA A 359 16.49 25.88 -40.23
N VAL A 360 17.57 26.67 -40.33
CA VAL A 360 17.60 28.06 -39.83
C VAL A 360 16.76 28.98 -40.72
N GLU A 361 16.81 28.81 -42.04
CA GLU A 361 15.99 29.54 -43.01
C GLU A 361 14.50 29.23 -42.80
N GLU A 362 14.16 27.95 -42.61
CA GLU A 362 12.79 27.52 -42.35
C GLU A 362 12.28 28.04 -40.99
N MET A 363 13.14 28.05 -39.96
CA MET A 363 12.82 28.62 -38.65
C MET A 363 12.58 30.13 -38.73
N MET A 364 13.45 30.87 -39.41
CA MET A 364 13.31 32.31 -39.65
C MET A 364 12.03 32.62 -40.45
N GLN A 365 11.68 31.81 -41.46
CA GLN A 365 10.44 31.96 -42.22
C GLN A 365 9.19 31.67 -41.39
N ARG A 366 9.23 30.69 -40.48
CA ARG A 366 8.12 30.41 -39.54
C ARG A 366 7.93 31.52 -38.52
N ILE A 367 9.01 32.15 -38.05
CA ILE A 367 8.94 33.34 -37.20
C ILE A 367 8.33 34.52 -37.98
N LYS A 368 8.78 34.74 -39.23
CA LYS A 368 8.35 35.87 -40.07
C LYS A 368 6.89 35.76 -40.54
N LYS A 369 6.38 34.55 -40.79
CA LYS A 369 4.98 34.30 -41.17
C LYS A 369 4.04 34.17 -39.97
N GLY A 370 4.59 34.04 -38.76
CA GLY A 370 3.83 33.73 -37.56
C GLY A 370 3.28 32.30 -37.56
N VAL A 371 3.11 31.72 -36.38
CA VAL A 371 2.45 30.41 -36.24
C VAL A 371 0.96 30.65 -36.09
N GLN A 372 0.16 30.05 -36.97
CA GLN A 372 -1.29 30.00 -36.77
C GLN A 372 -1.60 29.13 -35.55
N LEU A 373 -1.81 29.78 -34.41
CA LEU A 373 -2.33 29.13 -33.22
C LEU A 373 -3.77 28.68 -33.53
N ARG A 374 -4.07 27.40 -33.31
CA ARG A 374 -5.46 26.93 -33.37
C ARG A 374 -6.29 27.75 -32.38
N PRO A 375 -7.46 28.28 -32.78
CA PRO A 375 -8.43 28.78 -31.82
C PRO A 375 -8.75 27.67 -30.83
N VAL A 376 -8.59 27.96 -29.54
CA VAL A 376 -8.94 27.03 -28.47
C VAL A 376 -10.46 26.94 -28.46
N GLY A 377 -11.00 25.91 -29.10
CA GLY A 377 -12.41 25.56 -28.97
C GLY A 377 -12.70 25.30 -27.49
N GLN A 378 -13.67 26.02 -26.94
CA GLN A 378 -14.24 25.76 -25.62
C GLN A 378 -14.88 24.36 -25.63
N SER A 379 -14.07 23.33 -25.41
CA SER A 379 -14.55 21.97 -25.20
C SER A 379 -15.20 21.89 -23.82
N ARG A 380 -16.52 21.74 -23.81
CA ARG A 380 -17.30 21.39 -22.63
C ARG A 380 -16.67 20.16 -21.95
N GLN A 381 -16.39 20.31 -20.66
CA GLN A 381 -16.27 19.24 -19.66
C GLN A 381 -15.41 18.03 -20.04
N ARG A 382 -14.09 18.16 -19.83
CA ARG A 382 -13.29 17.03 -19.34
C ARG A 382 -12.74 17.39 -17.97
N THR A 383 -13.06 16.55 -17.01
CA THR A 383 -12.64 16.51 -15.61
C THR A 383 -11.23 17.06 -15.39
N ARG A 384 -11.18 18.21 -14.70
CA ARG A 384 -10.17 18.69 -13.75
C ARG A 384 -8.84 17.92 -13.79
N ARG A 385 -8.03 18.12 -14.83
CA ARG A 385 -6.57 18.12 -14.64
C ARG A 385 -6.29 19.38 -13.83
N GLN A 386 -5.84 19.20 -12.60
CA GLN A 386 -5.35 20.29 -11.78
C GLN A 386 -4.36 21.09 -12.63
N VAL A 387 -4.68 22.36 -12.84
CA VAL A 387 -3.68 23.36 -13.21
C VAL A 387 -2.72 23.33 -12.02
N MET A 388 -1.57 22.68 -12.19
CA MET A 388 -0.46 22.89 -11.29
C MET A 388 -0.14 24.37 -11.42
N GLU A 389 -0.52 25.15 -10.42
CA GLU A 389 0.07 26.45 -10.18
C GLU A 389 1.58 26.24 -10.27
N ARG A 390 2.23 27.02 -11.13
CA ARG A 390 3.68 26.92 -11.31
C ARG A 390 4.31 27.50 -10.05
N LEU A 391 4.34 26.69 -9.00
CA LEU A 391 5.05 26.94 -7.77
C LEU A 391 6.49 27.33 -8.17
N PRO A 392 7.14 28.25 -7.43
CA PRO A 392 8.54 28.58 -7.67
C PRO A 392 9.32 27.28 -7.84
N SER A 393 10.18 27.17 -8.85
CA SER A 393 10.91 25.92 -9.17
C SER A 393 11.73 25.38 -7.99
N ASN A 394 12.00 26.23 -6.99
CA ASN A 394 12.65 25.87 -5.74
C ASN A 394 11.72 25.30 -4.64
N SER A 395 10.38 25.42 -4.74
CA SER A 395 9.45 25.05 -3.66
C SER A 395 9.46 23.55 -3.38
N ALA A 396 9.27 22.75 -4.42
CA ALA A 396 9.24 21.29 -4.28
C ALA A 396 10.59 20.71 -3.83
N ILE A 397 11.71 21.30 -4.30
CA ILE A 397 13.05 20.90 -3.85
C ILE A 397 13.29 21.31 -2.38
N GLN A 398 12.82 22.50 -1.95
CA GLN A 398 12.94 22.93 -0.56
C GLN A 398 12.14 22.07 0.40
N GLU A 399 10.91 21.69 0.02
CA GLU A 399 10.10 20.75 0.78
C GLU A 399 10.79 19.38 0.86
N LEU A 400 11.34 18.90 -0.25
CA LEU A 400 12.06 17.63 -0.30
C LEU A 400 13.32 17.66 0.58
N LYS A 401 14.08 18.76 0.58
CA LYS A 401 15.19 18.98 1.51
C LYS A 401 14.78 19.07 2.98
N GLY A 402 13.57 19.53 3.27
CA GLY A 402 13.06 19.62 4.65
C GLY A 402 12.56 18.29 5.21
N ILE A 403 12.24 17.33 4.33
CA ILE A 403 11.81 15.98 4.69
C ILE A 403 13.00 15.02 4.79
N MET A 404 14.13 15.38 4.17
CA MET A 404 15.41 14.67 4.27
C MET A 404 16.22 15.14 5.48
#